data_AF-A0A5J4SA09-F1
#
_entry.id   AF-A0A5J4SA09-F1
#
_cell.length_a   1.000
_cell.length_b   1.000
_cell.length_c   1.000
_cell.angle_alpha   90.00
_cell.angle_beta   90.00
_cell.angle_gamma   90.00
#
_symmetry.space_group_name_H-M   'P 1'
#
loop_
_entity.id
_entity.type
_entity.pdbx_description
1 polymer ?
#
loop_
_entity_poly.entity_id
_entity_poly.type
_entity_poly.pdbx_seq_one_letter_code
_entity_poly.pdbx_strand_id
1 'polypeptide(L)'
;MNYLELINNFWWMDEQRGFNGNETRLYFFLLHLSNRLFWKVEWIEYGDEKMTANVGISSDVLRASRNKLKEAYLIDFACGGQGRRVKTRYRILTPITNPTPRPKLDPNSEPLPYYNKTKIKTKTKTNPTSKDERFSKREYVASGSDFDE
;
A
#
# COMPACT_ATOMS: atom_id res chain seq x y z
N MET A 1 0.56 -8.63 -14.70
CA MET A 1 0.45 -8.12 -13.33
C MET A 1 -0.70 -8.86 -12.63
N ASN A 2 -0.50 -9.45 -11.46
CA ASN A 2 -1.59 -10.10 -10.71
C ASN A 2 -2.19 -9.11 -9.70
N TYR A 3 -3.40 -8.63 -10.00
CA TYR A 3 -4.09 -7.62 -9.19
C TYR A 3 -4.36 -8.11 -7.75
N LEU A 4 -4.71 -9.39 -7.58
CA LEU A 4 -5.03 -9.96 -6.27
C LEU A 4 -3.78 -10.03 -5.36
N GLU A 5 -2.62 -10.32 -5.93
CA GLU A 5 -1.35 -10.32 -5.18
C GLU A 5 -1.00 -8.92 -4.65
N LEU A 6 -1.27 -7.87 -5.43
CA LEU A 6 -1.04 -6.49 -4.99
C LEU A 6 -1.96 -6.10 -3.83
N ILE A 7 -3.23 -6.49 -3.89
CA ILE A 7 -4.19 -6.26 -2.79
C ILE A 7 -3.74 -6.98 -1.51
N ASN A 8 -3.37 -8.26 -1.63
CA ASN A 8 -2.92 -9.04 -0.48
C ASN A 8 -1.63 -8.46 0.12
N ASN A 9 -0.69 -8.03 -0.74
CA ASN A 9 0.55 -7.38 -0.29
C ASN A 9 0.29 -6.05 0.42
N PHE A 10 -0.69 -5.27 -0.06
CA PHE A 10 -1.08 -4.03 0.62
C PHE A 10 -1.56 -4.30 2.04
N TRP A 11 -2.52 -5.21 2.22
CA TRP A 11 -3.06 -5.50 3.55
C TRP A 11 -2.02 -6.08 4.50
N TRP A 12 -1.10 -6.91 3.99
CA TRP A 12 0.04 -7.36 4.78
C TRP A 12 0.94 -6.20 5.24
N MET A 13 1.24 -5.24 4.37
CA MET A 13 2.03 -4.06 4.74
C MET A 13 1.26 -3.11 5.68
N ASP A 14 -0.05 -3.01 5.53
CA ASP A 14 -0.91 -2.21 6.40
C ASP A 14 -0.86 -2.72 7.85
N GLU A 15 -0.92 -4.03 8.06
CA GLU A 15 -0.78 -4.65 9.39
C GLU A 15 0.53 -4.29 10.08
N GLN A 16 1.62 -4.13 9.33
CA GLN A 16 2.95 -3.84 9.87
C GLN A 16 3.23 -2.34 10.02
N ARG A 17 2.73 -1.51 9.11
CA ARG A 17 3.05 -0.07 9.03
C ARG A 17 1.93 0.83 9.55
N GLY A 18 0.72 0.32 9.72
CA GLY A 18 -0.47 1.04 10.15
C GLY A 18 -0.80 2.21 9.21
N PHE A 19 -1.25 1.93 7.99
CA PHE A 19 -1.70 2.98 7.09
C PHE A 19 -3.03 3.57 7.55
N ASN A 20 -3.19 4.87 7.36
CA ASN A 20 -4.46 5.54 7.57
C ASN A 20 -5.31 5.49 6.30
N GLY A 21 -6.50 6.10 6.35
CA GLY A 21 -7.43 6.15 5.22
C GLY A 21 -6.87 6.88 3.98
N ASN A 22 -5.98 7.86 4.15
CA ASN A 22 -5.43 8.64 3.05
C ASN A 22 -4.39 7.83 2.26
N GLU A 23 -3.48 7.15 2.96
CA GLU A 23 -2.51 6.25 2.34
C GLU A 23 -3.21 5.08 1.62
N THR A 24 -4.22 4.49 2.27
CA THR A 24 -5.05 3.43 1.68
C THR A 24 -5.73 3.93 0.41
N ARG A 25 -6.44 5.07 0.47
CA ARG A 25 -7.14 5.64 -0.68
C ARG A 25 -6.19 5.99 -1.81
N LEU A 26 -5.02 6.55 -1.50
CA LEU A 26 -3.99 6.87 -2.48
C LEU A 26 -3.50 5.62 -3.23
N TYR A 27 -3.18 4.55 -2.49
CA TYR A 27 -2.72 3.30 -3.09
C TYR A 27 -3.77 2.66 -3.99
N PHE A 28 -5.01 2.52 -3.50
CA PHE A 28 -6.09 1.92 -4.29
C PHE A 28 -6.53 2.79 -5.47
N PHE A 29 -6.39 4.11 -5.38
CA PHE A 29 -6.59 4.99 -6.52
C PHE A 29 -5.53 4.78 -7.61
N LEU A 30 -4.26 4.62 -7.23
CA LEU A 30 -3.18 4.26 -8.18
C LEU A 30 -3.43 2.90 -8.82
N LEU A 31 -3.86 1.90 -8.04
CA LEU A 31 -4.28 0.59 -8.55
C LEU A 31 -5.42 0.70 -9.57
N HIS A 32 -6.44 1.51 -9.28
CA HIS A 32 -7.54 1.78 -10.20
C HIS A 32 -7.04 2.43 -11.51
N LEU A 33 -6.12 3.39 -11.42
CA LEU A 33 -5.51 4.01 -12.60
C LEU A 33 -4.72 3.00 -13.43
N SER A 34 -3.90 2.15 -12.80
CA SER A 34 -3.17 1.07 -13.48
C SER A 34 -4.10 0.11 -14.20
N ASN A 35 -5.18 -0.31 -13.54
CA ASN A 35 -6.21 -1.18 -14.11
C ASN A 35 -6.86 -0.54 -15.33
N ARG A 36 -7.24 0.74 -15.23
CA ARG A 36 -7.85 1.50 -16.35
C ARG A 36 -6.91 1.63 -17.55
N LEU A 37 -5.60 1.65 -17.31
CA LEU A 37 -4.56 1.66 -18.34
C LEU A 37 -4.15 0.25 -18.81
N PHE A 38 -4.89 -0.79 -18.40
CA PHE A 38 -4.61 -2.20 -18.71
C PHE A 38 -3.18 -2.64 -18.37
N TRP A 39 -2.54 -1.99 -17.41
CA TRP A 39 -1.14 -2.27 -17.01
C TRP A 39 -0.12 -2.20 -18.16
N LYS A 40 -0.43 -1.49 -19.25
CA LYS A 40 0.47 -1.34 -20.40
C LYS A 40 1.60 -0.35 -20.16
N VAL A 41 1.49 0.45 -19.10
CA VAL A 41 2.43 1.51 -18.76
C VAL A 41 2.99 1.23 -17.36
N GLU A 42 4.31 1.15 -17.25
CA GLU A 42 4.99 0.95 -15.96
C GLU A 42 4.92 2.19 -15.07
N TRP A 43 5.09 3.38 -15.67
CA TRP A 43 5.08 4.66 -14.98
C TRP A 43 3.83 5.47 -15.35
N ILE A 44 2.93 5.65 -14.37
CA ILE A 44 1.71 6.43 -14.52
C ILE A 44 2.03 7.90 -14.28
N GLU A 45 1.78 8.73 -15.27
CA GLU A 45 1.87 10.18 -15.11
C GLU A 45 0.56 10.74 -14.56
N TYR A 46 0.64 11.37 -13.38
CA TYR A 46 -0.52 11.98 -12.74
C TYR A 46 -0.11 13.26 -12.00
N GLY A 47 -0.76 14.38 -12.33
CA GLY A 47 -0.42 15.68 -11.75
C GLY A 47 -0.92 15.82 -10.32
N ASP A 48 -0.12 16.45 -9.46
CA ASP A 48 -0.40 16.58 -8.01
C ASP A 48 -1.73 17.29 -7.72
N GLU A 49 -2.07 18.38 -8.44
CA GLU A 49 -3.36 19.08 -8.29
C GLU A 49 -4.58 18.17 -8.56
N LYS A 50 -4.48 17.33 -9.59
CA LYS A 50 -5.54 16.36 -9.89
C LYS A 50 -5.55 15.23 -8.87
N MET A 51 -4.38 14.86 -8.34
CA MET A 51 -4.24 13.81 -7.35
C MET A 51 -4.92 14.21 -6.04
N THR A 52 -4.61 15.42 -5.53
CA THR A 52 -5.23 15.98 -4.33
C THR A 52 -6.73 16.11 -4.49
N ALA A 53 -7.23 16.51 -5.66
CA ALA A 53 -8.67 16.62 -5.92
C ALA A 53 -9.39 15.26 -5.93
N ASN A 54 -8.85 14.24 -6.62
CA ASN A 54 -9.51 12.93 -6.74
C ASN A 54 -9.37 12.08 -5.47
N VAL A 55 -8.23 12.14 -4.81
CA VAL A 55 -7.98 11.45 -3.54
C VAL A 55 -8.59 12.24 -2.36
N GLY A 56 -8.88 13.53 -2.53
CA GLY A 56 -9.53 14.37 -1.52
C GLY A 56 -8.62 14.68 -0.33
N ILE A 57 -7.35 14.99 -0.58
CA ILE A 57 -6.32 15.26 0.45
C ILE A 57 -5.53 16.53 0.12
N SER A 58 -4.93 17.16 1.13
CA SER A 58 -4.04 18.31 0.91
C SER A 58 -2.72 17.89 0.26
N SER A 59 -1.99 18.84 -0.32
CA SER A 59 -0.67 18.60 -0.93
C SER A 59 0.35 18.03 0.06
N ASP A 60 0.32 18.49 1.31
CA ASP A 60 1.21 18.01 2.36
C ASP A 60 0.89 16.57 2.75
N VAL A 61 -0.39 16.24 2.88
CA VAL A 61 -0.84 14.86 3.14
C VAL A 61 -0.50 13.96 1.97
N LEU A 62 -0.62 14.42 0.72
CA LEU A 62 -0.20 13.67 -0.46
C LEU A 62 1.30 13.39 -0.43
N ARG A 63 2.13 14.37 -0.07
CA ARG A 63 3.58 14.18 0.08
C ARG A 63 3.91 13.14 1.15
N ALA A 64 3.32 13.27 2.34
CA ALA A 64 3.54 12.33 3.44
C ALA A 64 3.07 10.90 3.08
N SER A 65 1.88 10.78 2.49
CA SER A 65 1.30 9.50 2.08
C SER A 65 2.16 8.80 1.02
N ARG A 66 2.68 9.55 0.04
CA ARG A 66 3.61 9.01 -0.98
C ARG A 66 4.87 8.43 -0.37
N ASN A 67 5.50 9.17 0.55
CA ASN A 67 6.72 8.72 1.21
C ASN A 67 6.48 7.44 2.01
N LYS A 68 5.40 7.39 2.80
CA LYS A 68 5.06 6.22 3.62
C LYS A 68 4.78 4.97 2.78
N LEU A 69 4.07 5.12 1.65
CA LEU A 69 3.85 4.01 0.70
C LEU A 69 5.14 3.58 -0.02
N LYS A 70 6.05 4.53 -0.29
CA LYS A 70 7.36 4.25 -0.90
C LYS A 70 8.31 3.52 0.05
N GLU A 71 8.37 3.94 1.31
CA GLU A 71 9.12 3.28 2.39
C GLU A 71 8.62 1.86 2.66
N ALA A 72 7.32 1.61 2.43
CA ALA A 72 6.73 0.27 2.50
C ALA A 72 6.93 -0.56 1.22
N TYR A 73 7.67 -0.06 0.22
CA TYR A 73 7.90 -0.73 -1.06
C TYR A 73 6.61 -1.11 -1.81
N LEU A 74 5.53 -0.35 -1.62
CA LEU A 74 4.27 -0.55 -2.34
C LEU A 74 4.24 0.23 -3.65
N ILE A 75 4.86 1.41 -3.66
CA ILE A 75 4.98 2.27 -4.83
C ILE A 75 6.39 2.83 -4.95
N ASP A 76 6.72 3.27 -6.14
CA ASP A 76 7.80 4.22 -6.38
C ASP A 76 7.21 5.48 -7.03
N PHE A 77 7.84 6.63 -6.85
CA PHE A 77 7.41 7.86 -7.47
C PHE A 77 8.58 8.80 -7.76
N ALA A 78 8.43 9.57 -8.83
CA ALA A 78 9.32 10.66 -9.23
C ALA A 78 8.50 11.95 -9.33
N CYS A 79 8.79 12.92 -8.47
CA CYS A 79 8.12 14.22 -8.50
C CYS A 79 8.29 14.91 -9.85
N GLY A 80 7.22 15.56 -10.30
CA GLY A 80 7.30 16.53 -11.38
C GLY A 80 8.09 17.78 -10.97
N GLY A 81 8.49 18.59 -11.96
CA GLY A 81 9.10 19.90 -11.72
C GLY A 81 8.08 20.93 -11.22
N GLN A 82 8.56 22.13 -10.88
CA GLN A 82 7.72 23.29 -10.55
C GLN A 82 6.98 23.81 -11.79
N GLY A 83 5.94 23.11 -12.24
CA GLY A 83 5.11 23.55 -13.36
C GLY A 83 4.22 22.44 -13.93
N ARG A 84 3.17 22.84 -14.64
CA ARG A 84 2.16 21.92 -15.22
C ARG A 84 2.71 21.00 -16.33
N ARG A 85 3.91 21.28 -16.83
CA ARG A 85 4.51 20.59 -17.98
C ARG A 85 5.11 19.23 -17.61
N VAL A 86 5.62 19.07 -16.38
CA VAL A 86 6.24 17.83 -15.92
C VAL A 86 5.40 17.27 -14.79
N LYS A 87 4.66 16.18 -15.07
CA LYS A 87 3.80 15.53 -14.08
C LYS A 87 4.61 14.59 -13.20
N THR A 88 4.13 14.39 -11.97
CA THR A 88 4.62 13.33 -11.11
C THR A 88 4.35 11.98 -11.77
N ARG A 89 5.32 11.08 -11.68
CA ARG A 89 5.23 9.72 -12.20
C ARG A 89 5.19 8.73 -11.05
N TYR A 90 4.34 7.72 -11.17
CA TYR A 90 4.12 6.69 -10.16
C TYR A 90 4.32 5.31 -10.77
N ARG A 91 4.91 4.39 -10.02
CA ARG A 91 5.03 2.98 -10.39
C ARG A 91 4.55 2.11 -9.24
N ILE A 92 3.74 1.11 -9.53
CA ILE A 92 3.33 0.12 -8.54
C ILE A 92 4.40 -0.96 -8.48
N LEU A 93 4.88 -1.24 -7.27
CA LEU A 93 5.90 -2.25 -7.04
C LEU A 93 5.23 -3.61 -6.77
N THR A 94 5.71 -4.64 -7.45
CA THR A 94 5.29 -6.01 -7.18
C THR A 94 6.07 -6.60 -6.02
N PRO A 95 5.42 -7.36 -5.13
CA PRO A 95 6.15 -8.14 -4.13
C PRO A 95 7.14 -9.07 -4.83
N ILE A 96 8.39 -9.08 -4.36
CA ILE A 96 9.45 -9.93 -4.91
C ILE A 96 9.14 -11.37 -4.48
N THR A 97 8.57 -12.16 -5.39
CA THR A 97 8.22 -13.57 -5.11
C THR A 97 9.39 -14.55 -5.29
N ASN A 98 10.54 -14.12 -5.85
CA ASN A 98 11.72 -14.97 -6.06
C ASN A 98 13.04 -14.28 -5.67
N PRO A 99 13.99 -14.99 -5.03
CA PRO A 99 15.30 -14.45 -4.68
C PRO A 99 16.24 -14.53 -5.89
N THR A 100 16.22 -13.53 -6.78
CA THR A 100 17.30 -13.33 -7.75
C THR A 100 18.41 -12.45 -7.16
N PRO A 101 19.69 -12.66 -7.52
CA PRO A 101 20.82 -12.01 -6.87
C PRO A 101 20.79 -10.50 -7.14
N ARG A 102 20.65 -9.70 -6.08
CA ARG A 102 20.69 -8.23 -6.15
C ARG A 102 22.03 -7.74 -6.72
N PRO A 103 22.06 -6.67 -7.52
CA PRO A 103 23.25 -5.81 -7.62
C PRO A 103 23.61 -5.33 -6.20
N LYS A 104 24.89 -5.35 -5.84
CA LYS A 104 25.39 -5.00 -4.50
C LYS A 104 24.84 -3.62 -4.09
N LEU A 105 23.89 -3.61 -3.15
CA LEU A 105 23.35 -2.41 -2.52
C LEU A 105 24.22 -2.08 -1.30
N ASP A 106 24.37 -0.79 -1.00
CA ASP A 106 25.18 -0.25 0.10
C ASP A 106 25.03 -1.04 1.41
N PRO A 107 26.12 -1.24 2.19
CA PRO A 107 26.12 -1.98 3.45
C PRO A 107 25.16 -1.45 4.52
N ASN A 108 24.63 -0.24 4.36
CA ASN A 108 23.77 0.45 5.32
C ASN A 108 22.28 0.47 4.94
N SER A 109 21.86 -0.30 3.93
CA SER A 109 20.46 -0.37 3.52
C SER A 109 19.71 -1.47 4.29
N GLU A 110 18.56 -1.13 4.89
CA GLU A 110 17.70 -2.08 5.58
C GLU A 110 17.23 -3.20 4.61
N PRO A 111 17.28 -4.48 5.02
CA PRO A 111 16.93 -5.58 4.13
C PRO A 111 15.43 -5.58 3.79
N LEU A 112 15.13 -5.75 2.51
CA LEU A 112 13.77 -5.95 2.00
C LEU A 112 13.11 -7.18 2.67
N PRO A 113 11.84 -7.10 3.11
CA PRO A 113 11.12 -8.25 3.65
C PRO A 113 10.86 -9.28 2.54
N TYR A 114 11.56 -10.41 2.62
CA TYR A 114 11.28 -11.63 1.85
C TYR A 114 10.18 -12.42 2.57
N TYR A 115 9.12 -12.85 1.87
CA TYR A 115 8.09 -13.71 2.48
C TYR A 115 7.70 -14.90 1.62
N ASN A 116 7.92 -16.09 2.19
CA ASN A 116 7.31 -17.35 1.81
C ASN A 116 6.03 -17.58 2.63
N LYS A 117 4.99 -18.12 1.98
CA LYS A 117 3.74 -18.57 2.61
C LYS A 117 4.01 -19.39 3.88
N THR A 118 3.40 -19.03 5.01
CA THR A 118 3.29 -19.91 6.17
C THR A 118 1.83 -20.09 6.60
N LYS A 119 1.49 -21.35 6.88
CA LYS A 119 0.17 -21.87 7.25
C LYS A 119 -0.29 -21.26 8.58
N ILE A 120 -1.52 -20.74 8.60
CA ILE A 120 -2.15 -20.22 9.82
C ILE A 120 -2.53 -21.41 10.72
N LYS A 121 -2.08 -21.39 11.99
CA LYS A 121 -2.62 -22.23 13.07
C LYS A 121 -3.26 -21.33 14.11
N THR A 122 -4.58 -21.41 14.24
CA THR A 122 -5.38 -20.67 15.23
C THR A 122 -5.28 -21.34 16.60
N LYS A 123 -5.03 -20.56 17.66
CA LYS A 123 -5.31 -20.96 19.05
C LYS A 123 -6.01 -19.82 19.76
N THR A 124 -7.28 -20.03 20.09
CA THR A 124 -8.15 -19.12 20.84
C THR A 124 -7.99 -19.35 22.34
N LYS A 125 -7.81 -18.29 23.14
CA LYS A 125 -8.15 -18.27 24.58
C LYS A 125 -8.63 -16.88 24.99
N THR A 126 -9.67 -16.86 25.82
CA THR A 126 -10.57 -15.76 26.22
C THR A 126 -10.16 -15.05 27.53
N ASN A 127 -10.11 -13.69 27.50
CA ASN A 127 -10.54 -12.57 28.41
C ASN A 127 -10.69 -12.74 29.96
N PRO A 128 -10.77 -11.66 30.82
CA PRO A 128 -11.13 -10.23 30.53
C PRO A 128 -10.45 -9.05 31.36
N THR A 129 -10.75 -7.80 30.92
CA THR A 129 -10.82 -6.46 31.62
C THR A 129 -9.52 -5.76 32.13
N SER A 130 -9.27 -4.43 32.03
CA SER A 130 -10.13 -3.22 32.03
C SER A 130 -9.54 -1.95 31.35
N LYS A 131 -10.43 -1.10 30.80
CA LYS A 131 -10.48 0.39 30.68
C LYS A 131 -9.36 1.22 30.00
N ASP A 132 -9.83 2.00 29.01
CA ASP A 132 -9.32 3.25 28.43
C ASP A 132 -7.96 3.27 27.72
N GLU A 133 -7.96 3.02 26.41
CA GLU A 133 -7.25 3.87 25.43
C GLU A 133 -7.94 3.80 24.06
N ARG A 134 -8.18 4.96 23.44
CA ARG A 134 -8.77 5.13 22.10
C ARG A 134 -7.76 4.75 21.01
N PHE A 135 -7.43 3.46 20.91
CA PHE A 135 -6.82 2.89 19.72
C PHE A 135 -7.87 2.10 18.95
N SER A 136 -8.11 2.50 17.70
CA SER A 136 -8.93 1.74 16.76
C SER A 136 -8.21 0.44 16.44
N LYS A 137 -8.42 -0.58 17.28
CA LYS A 137 -8.18 -1.96 16.93
C LYS A 137 -9.17 -2.31 15.82
N ARG A 138 -8.72 -2.28 14.57
CA ARG A 138 -9.40 -3.01 13.50
C ARG A 138 -9.13 -4.49 13.75
N GLU A 139 -9.95 -5.09 14.60
CA GLU A 139 -10.03 -6.55 14.69
C GLU A 139 -10.79 -7.06 13.46
N TYR A 140 -10.26 -8.11 12.85
CA TYR A 140 -10.80 -8.74 11.65
C TYR A 140 -12.12 -9.46 12.00
N VAL A 141 -13.26 -8.88 11.65
CA VAL A 141 -14.56 -9.54 11.82
C VAL A 141 -14.85 -10.33 10.55
N ALA A 142 -14.55 -11.64 10.58
CA ALA A 142 -15.11 -12.56 9.60
C ALA A 142 -16.58 -12.80 9.97
N SER A 143 -17.46 -11.84 9.66
CA SER A 143 -18.90 -12.08 9.74
C SER A 143 -19.30 -12.95 8.55
N GLY A 144 -19.83 -14.12 8.86
CA GLY A 144 -20.28 -15.12 7.91
C GLY A 144 -21.30 -14.59 6.91
N SER A 145 -21.35 -15.29 5.78
CA SER A 145 -22.33 -15.12 4.72
C SER A 145 -23.75 -15.18 5.28
N ASP A 146 -24.48 -14.08 5.14
CA ASP A 146 -25.92 -13.99 5.42
C ASP A 146 -26.72 -14.30 4.13
N PHE A 147 -26.38 -15.41 3.48
CA PHE A 147 -27.18 -16.02 2.43
C PHE A 147 -27.71 -17.33 2.98
N ASP A 148 -28.78 -17.26 3.75
CA ASP A 148 -29.74 -18.35 3.88
C ASP A 148 -31.14 -17.74 3.97
N GLU A 149 -31.99 -18.17 3.04
CA GLU A 149 -33.43 -17.94 2.80
C GLU A 149 -33.90 -16.67 2.06
#